data_AF-A0A261KQQ4-F1
#
_entry.id   AF-A0A261KQQ4-F1
#
_cell.length_a   1.000
_cell.length_b   1.000
_cell.length_c   1.000
_cell.angle_alpha   90.00
_cell.angle_beta   90.00
_cell.angle_gamma   90.00
#
_symmetry.space_group_name_H-M   'P 1'
#
loop_
_entity.id
_entity.type
_entity.pdbx_description
1 polymer ?
#
loop_
_entity_poly.entity_id
_entity_poly.type
_entity_poly.pdbx_seq_one_letter_code
_entity_poly.pdbx_strand_id
1 'polypeptide(L)' 'MRSAKTTLLLNSTKLLEAIVKQYSDHPQTLPLLQDRATNDPDEKLREWEKWKLQRLENS' A
#
# COMPACT_ATOMS: atom_id res chain seq x y z
N MET A 1 13.21 -19.57 10.19
CA MET A 1 14.00 -18.43 9.66
C MET A 1 13.08 -17.57 8.80
N ARG A 2 12.97 -16.26 9.07
CA ARG A 2 12.17 -15.36 8.21
C ARG A 2 12.97 -15.14 6.92
N SER A 3 12.36 -15.42 5.76
CA SER A 3 12.97 -15.17 4.46
C SER A 3 13.16 -13.66 4.24
N ALA A 4 14.23 -13.25 3.56
CA ALA A 4 14.48 -11.85 3.19
C ALA A 4 13.28 -11.22 2.45
N LYS A 5 12.53 -12.03 1.68
CA LYS A 5 11.30 -11.62 0.99
C LYS A 5 10.18 -11.21 1.95
N THR A 6 10.03 -11.90 3.09
CA THR A 6 9.03 -11.57 4.12
C THR A 6 9.37 -10.30 4.88
N THR A 7 10.66 -10.06 5.14
CA THR A 7 11.12 -8.82 5.80
C THR A 7 10.94 -7.61 4.89
N LEU A 8 11.21 -7.75 3.58
CA LEU A 8 10.98 -6.69 2.61
C LEU A 8 9.49 -6.31 2.53
N LEU A 9 8.61 -7.32 2.41
CA LEU A 9 7.16 -7.16 2.34
C LEU A 9 6.57 -6.44 3.56
N LEU A 10 7.08 -6.76 4.76
CA LEU A 10 6.60 -6.17 6.01
C LEU A 10 7.06 -4.71 6.17
N ASN A 11 8.23 -4.37 5.65
CA ASN A 11 8.76 -3.00 5.74
C ASN A 11 8.08 -2.06 4.75
N SER A 12 7.82 -2.52 3.51
CA SER A 12 7.14 -1.73 2.49
C SER A 12 5.67 -1.45 2.84
N THR A 13 4.94 -2.45 3.35
CA THR A 13 3.56 -2.26 3.85
C THR A 13 3.49 -1.24 4.99
N LYS A 14 4.37 -1.35 5.99
CA LYS A 14 4.42 -0.40 7.12
C LYS A 14 4.72 1.04 6.69
N LEU A 15 5.62 1.22 5.73
CA LEU A 15 5.94 2.55 5.20
C LEU A 15 4.73 3.14 4.47
N LEU A 16 4.08 2.35 3.61
CA LEU A 16 2.93 2.80 2.86
C LEU A 16 1.72 3.09 3.76
N GLU A 17 1.52 2.28 4.81
CA GLU A 17 0.53 2.56 5.86
C GLU A 17 0.76 3.90 6.56
N ALA A 18 2.01 4.24 6.87
CA ALA A 18 2.35 5.50 7.52
C ALA A 18 2.03 6.70 6.61
N ILE A 19 2.36 6.60 5.32
CA ILE A 19 2.04 7.63 4.32
C ILE A 19 0.53 7.83 4.24
N VAL A 20 -0.23 6.75 4.09
CA VAL A 20 -1.70 6.81 3.96
C VAL A 20 -2.34 7.38 5.22
N LYS A 21 -1.85 7.05 6.42
CA LYS A 21 -2.37 7.60 7.69
C LYS A 21 -2.06 9.09 7.85
N GLN A 22 -0.85 9.51 7.47
CA GLN A 22 -0.42 10.90 7.68
C GLN A 22 -0.97 11.86 6.62
N TYR A 23 -1.26 11.35 5.43
CA TYR A 23 -1.63 12.15 4.25
C TYR A 23 -2.95 11.67 3.63
N SER A 24 -3.92 11.21 4.43
CA SER A 24 -5.20 10.68 3.92
C SER A 24 -5.92 11.65 2.99
N ASP A 25 -5.85 12.95 3.30
CA ASP A 25 -6.59 13.99 2.60
C ASP A 25 -5.73 14.66 1.50
N HIS A 26 -4.48 14.21 1.35
CA HIS A 26 -3.60 14.73 0.32
C HIS A 26 -4.01 14.17 -1.05
N PRO A 27 -4.19 15.02 -2.09
CA PRO A 27 -4.75 14.61 -3.38
C PRO A 27 -3.90 13.55 -4.11
N GLN A 28 -2.64 13.37 -3.74
CA GLN A 28 -1.74 12.38 -4.34
C GLN A 28 -1.78 11.00 -3.67
N THR A 29 -2.47 10.84 -2.53
CA THR A 29 -2.50 9.57 -1.80
C THR A 29 -3.28 8.49 -2.55
N LEU A 30 -4.42 8.86 -3.16
CA LEU A 30 -5.20 7.93 -4.00
C LEU A 30 -4.46 7.53 -5.29
N PRO A 31 -3.89 8.46 -6.08
CA PRO A 31 -3.05 8.11 -7.23
C PRO A 31 -1.88 7.18 -6.89
N LEU A 32 -1.20 7.40 -5.75
CA LEU A 32 -0.10 6.54 -5.30
C LEU A 32 -0.57 5.10 -5.04
N LEU A 33 -1.71 4.93 -4.38
CA LEU A 33 -2.27 3.60 -4.09
C LEU A 33 -2.78 2.90 -5.36
N GLN A 34 -3.38 3.63 -6.29
CA GLN A 34 -3.85 3.09 -7.58
C GLN A 34 -2.69 2.60 -8.45
N ASP A 35 -1.60 3.38 -8.52
CA ASP A 35 -0.40 3.00 -9.27
C ASP A 35 0.19 1.70 -8.71
N ARG A 36 0.39 1.62 -7.39
CA ARG A 36 0.96 0.43 -6.77
C ARG A 36 0.02 -0.78 -6.84
N ALA A 37 -1.28 -0.61 -6.61
CA ALA A 37 -2.29 -1.67 -6.77
C ALA A 37 -2.25 -2.34 -8.15
N THR A 38 -1.83 -1.59 -9.18
CA THR A 38 -1.71 -2.05 -10.56
C THR A 38 -0.32 -2.60 -10.88
N ASN A 39 0.72 -1.89 -10.45
CA ASN A 39 2.09 -2.04 -10.96
C ASN A 39 3.09 -2.61 -9.94
N ASP A 40 2.72 -2.76 -8.66
CA ASP A 40 3.65 -3.27 -7.65
C ASP A 40 4.08 -4.70 -8.03
N PRO A 41 5.39 -5.00 -8.07
CA PRO A 41 5.88 -6.31 -8.48
C PRO A 41 5.46 -7.44 -7.53
N ASP A 42 5.13 -7.12 -6.27
CA ASP A 42 4.67 -8.10 -5.29
C ASP A 42 3.14 -8.18 -5.27
N GLU A 43 2.62 -9.34 -5.65
CA GLU A 43 1.18 -9.61 -5.68
C GLU A 43 0.49 -9.38 -4.34
N LYS A 44 1.17 -9.67 -3.22
CA LYS A 44 0.59 -9.46 -1.89
C LYS A 44 0.46 -7.97 -1.57
N LEU A 45 1.36 -7.14 -2.08
CA LEU A 45 1.28 -5.69 -1.94
C LEU A 45 0.14 -5.14 -2.78
N ARG A 46 0.00 -5.60 -4.04
CA ARG A 46 -1.13 -5.23 -4.89
C ARG A 46 -2.48 -5.49 -4.23
N GLU A 47 -2.67 -6.67 -3.66
CA GLU A 47 -3.93 -7.02 -2.98
C GLU A 47 -4.18 -6.15 -1.73
N TRP A 48 -3.13 -5.86 -0.95
CA TRP A 48 -3.25 -4.95 0.19
C TRP A 48 -3.57 -3.51 -0.26
N GLU A 49 -2.93 -3.01 -1.32
CA GLU A 49 -3.17 -1.69 -1.91
C GLU A 49 -4.60 -1.57 -2.43
N LYS A 50 -5.12 -2.58 -3.13
CA LYS A 50 -6.53 -2.63 -3.58
C LYS A 50 -7.51 -2.55 -2.42
N TRP A 51 -7.29 -3.37 -1.38
CA TRP A 51 -8.13 -3.34 -0.18
C TRP A 51 -8.12 -1.96 0.48
N LYS A 52 -6.93 -1.35 0.58
CA LYS A 52 -6.78 -0.05 1.22
C LYS A 52 -7.44 1.05 0.41
N LEU A 53 -7.29 1.02 -0.92
CA LEU A 53 -7.92 1.96 -1.84
C LEU A 53 -9.45 1.93 -1.72
N GLN A 54 -10.06 0.73 -1.76
CA GLN A 54 -11.51 0.58 -1.56
C GLN A 54 -11.99 1.18 -0.24
N ARG A 55 -11.19 1.07 0.82
CA ARG A 55 -11.57 1.62 2.13
C ARG A 55 -11.50 3.15 2.17
N LEU A 56 -10.63 3.78 1.39
CA LEU A 56 -10.55 5.24 1.31
C LEU A 56 -11.60 5.83 0.38
N GLU A 57 -11.93 5.15 -0.71
CA GLU A 57 -12.97 5.59 -1.67
C GLU A 57 -14.39 5.48 -1.08
N ASN A 58 -14.61 4.57 -0.14
CA ASN A 58 -15.90 4.36 0.53
C ASN A 58 -16.03 5.09 1.88
N SER A 59 -15.11 6.02 2.20
CA SER A 59 -15.08 6.81 3.43
C SER A 59 -15.62 8.22 3.23
#